data_AF-A0A8C1HRU1-F1
#
_entry.id   AF-A0A8C1HRU1-F1
#
_cell.length_a   1.000
_cell.length_b   1.000
_cell.length_c   1.000
_cell.angle_alpha   90.00
_cell.angle_beta   90.00
_cell.angle_gamma   90.00
#
_symmetry.space_group_name_H-M   'P 1'
#
loop_
_entity.id
_entity.type
_entity.pdbx_description
1 polymer ?
#
loop_
_entity_poly.entity_id
_entity_poly.type
_entity_poly.pdbx_seq_one_letter_code
_entity_poly.pdbx_strand_id
1 'polypeptide(L)'
;MLTGLFWSSSALSRQYHYMNTRMSWPEAQSYCRERFTDLATVDSMDDVNRLVNIVEAGYNGSVWIGLKRGTQARWVWSNGDDTLSQYINWSKDEPQSPYECALTGSVHWRSYMCSYTSFFSCYNESTGYIRVTLGKNWTEAQRYCRTYHTDLSIIRNNEDANRLREIIVYPEYLWFGLFLDSWEWSDKWNRFFRYWAAGQPSQSSGSGDCVGMSRNNSGKWAQYSCDLQQPFFCYGGESPQLFK
;
A
#
# COMPACT_ATOMS: atom_id res chain seq x y z
N MET A 1 -46.96 11.49 13.23
CA MET A 1 -45.83 10.69 13.76
C MET A 1 -45.30 9.85 12.61
N LEU A 2 -44.21 10.30 11.96
CA LEU A 2 -43.54 9.54 10.91
C LEU A 2 -42.32 8.89 11.56
N THR A 3 -42.38 7.57 11.78
CA THR A 3 -41.26 6.80 12.31
C THR A 3 -40.18 6.70 11.23
N GLY A 4 -39.06 7.37 11.49
CA GLY A 4 -37.86 7.30 10.66
C GLY A 4 -37.29 5.88 10.66
N LEU A 5 -37.05 5.35 9.46
CA LEU A 5 -36.25 4.16 9.27
C LEU A 5 -34.78 4.55 9.49
N PHE A 6 -34.25 4.18 10.65
CA PHE A 6 -32.81 4.17 10.90
C PHE A 6 -32.19 3.12 9.97
N TRP A 7 -31.58 3.55 8.87
CA TRP A 7 -30.57 2.73 8.20
C TRP A 7 -29.37 2.67 9.14
N SER A 8 -29.28 1.60 9.93
CA SER A 8 -28.01 1.23 10.54
C SER A 8 -27.05 0.89 9.40
N SER A 9 -26.15 1.80 9.08
CA SER A 9 -24.98 1.53 8.25
C SER A 9 -24.05 0.59 9.00
N SER A 10 -24.43 -0.69 9.09
CA SER A 10 -23.47 -1.75 9.32
C SER A 10 -22.54 -1.70 8.11
N ALA A 11 -21.38 -1.07 8.27
CA ALA A 11 -20.28 -1.28 7.34
C ALA A 11 -20.14 -2.81 7.22
N LEU A 12 -20.47 -3.36 6.05
CA LEU A 12 -20.42 -4.80 5.81
C LEU A 12 -18.98 -5.24 6.05
N SER A 13 -18.72 -5.83 7.22
CA SER A 13 -17.42 -6.41 7.53
C SER A 13 -17.18 -7.51 6.51
N ARG A 14 -16.12 -7.38 5.71
CA ARG A 14 -15.71 -8.46 4.80
C ARG A 14 -15.38 -9.69 5.63
N GLN A 15 -16.11 -10.77 5.37
CA GLN A 15 -15.78 -12.08 5.89
C GLN A 15 -14.59 -12.64 5.12
N TYR A 16 -13.56 -13.09 5.84
CA TYR A 16 -12.35 -13.65 5.29
C TYR A 16 -12.21 -15.13 5.65
N HIS A 17 -11.64 -15.90 4.74
CA HIS A 17 -11.47 -17.35 4.87
C HIS A 17 -10.04 -17.74 4.54
N TYR A 18 -9.37 -18.45 5.45
CA TYR A 18 -8.01 -18.94 5.24
C TYR A 18 -8.02 -20.34 4.64
N MET A 19 -7.39 -20.49 3.48
CA MET A 19 -7.21 -21.77 2.81
C MET A 19 -5.78 -22.25 3.06
N ASN A 20 -5.64 -23.32 3.85
CA ASN A 20 -4.33 -23.93 4.17
C ASN A 20 -3.79 -24.82 3.04
N THR A 21 -4.46 -24.84 1.88
CA THR A 21 -3.95 -25.49 0.67
C THR A 21 -3.00 -24.53 -0.05
N ARG A 22 -1.92 -25.07 -0.61
CA ARG A 22 -0.95 -24.27 -1.36
C ARG A 22 -1.32 -24.22 -2.82
N MET A 23 -1.41 -23.01 -3.36
CA MET A 23 -1.70 -22.74 -4.77
C MET A 23 -0.82 -21.59 -5.27
N SER A 24 -0.57 -21.53 -6.57
CA SER A 24 -0.08 -20.30 -7.20
C SER A 24 -1.12 -19.19 -7.03
N TRP A 25 -0.71 -17.94 -7.13
CA TRP A 25 -1.64 -16.81 -7.03
C TRP A 25 -2.83 -16.90 -8.01
N PRO A 26 -2.64 -17.21 -9.33
CA PRO A 26 -3.78 -17.33 -10.25
C PRO A 26 -4.69 -18.53 -9.96
N GLU A 27 -4.14 -19.66 -9.50
CA GLU A 27 -4.93 -20.81 -9.08
C GLU A 27 -5.76 -20.48 -7.83
N ALA A 28 -5.16 -19.83 -6.85
CA ALA A 28 -5.82 -19.37 -5.63
C ALA A 28 -6.95 -18.37 -5.94
N GLN A 29 -6.72 -17.44 -6.88
CA GLN A 29 -7.76 -16.53 -7.37
C GLN A 29 -8.94 -17.29 -7.98
N SER A 30 -8.65 -18.26 -8.85
CA SER A 30 -9.69 -19.06 -9.50
C SER A 30 -10.49 -19.84 -8.46
N TYR A 31 -9.81 -20.46 -7.49
CA TYR A 31 -10.44 -21.13 -6.36
C TYR A 31 -11.37 -20.18 -5.59
N CYS A 32 -10.89 -18.98 -5.24
CA CYS A 32 -11.71 -18.02 -4.50
C CYS A 32 -12.92 -17.53 -5.31
N ARG A 33 -12.82 -17.38 -6.63
CA ARG A 33 -13.94 -16.96 -7.49
C ARG A 33 -14.98 -18.05 -7.73
N GLU A 34 -14.58 -19.31 -7.65
CA GLU A 34 -15.51 -20.44 -7.72
C GLU A 34 -16.35 -20.59 -6.43
N ARG A 35 -15.75 -20.30 -5.27
CA ARG A 35 -16.33 -20.65 -3.96
C ARG A 35 -16.73 -19.45 -3.12
N PHE A 36 -16.15 -18.29 -3.36
CA PHE A 36 -16.33 -17.05 -2.61
C PHE A 36 -16.49 -15.88 -3.61
N THR A 37 -16.08 -14.66 -3.23
CA THR A 37 -16.05 -13.50 -4.14
C THR A 37 -14.73 -13.41 -4.91
N ASP A 38 -13.59 -13.28 -4.22
CA ASP A 38 -12.25 -13.23 -4.81
C ASP A 38 -11.19 -13.50 -3.71
N LEU A 39 -9.90 -13.44 -4.06
CA LEU A 39 -8.82 -13.31 -3.09
C LEU A 39 -9.02 -12.06 -2.22
N ALA A 40 -8.58 -12.12 -0.97
CA ALA A 40 -8.82 -11.09 0.02
C ALA A 40 -8.33 -9.71 -0.39
N THR A 41 -9.25 -8.75 -0.44
CA THR A 41 -8.96 -7.32 -0.49
C THR A 41 -8.80 -6.78 0.91
N VAL A 42 -7.71 -6.05 1.16
CA VAL A 42 -7.35 -5.47 2.47
C VAL A 42 -7.35 -3.95 2.34
N ASP A 43 -8.29 -3.28 2.98
CA ASP A 43 -8.46 -1.83 2.82
C ASP A 43 -8.34 -1.00 4.12
N SER A 44 -8.03 -1.67 5.23
CA SER A 44 -7.90 -1.04 6.54
C SER A 44 -6.99 -1.84 7.47
N MET A 45 -6.59 -1.23 8.58
CA MET A 45 -5.89 -1.94 9.64
C MET A 45 -6.78 -3.00 10.30
N ASP A 46 -8.09 -2.78 10.33
CA ASP A 46 -9.03 -3.77 10.86
C ASP A 46 -9.03 -5.04 10.00
N ASP A 47 -8.92 -4.91 8.68
CA ASP A 47 -8.77 -6.06 7.78
C ASP A 47 -7.46 -6.80 8.06
N VAL A 48 -6.34 -6.06 8.21
CA VAL A 48 -5.03 -6.64 8.55
C VAL A 48 -5.12 -7.43 9.86
N ASN A 49 -5.70 -6.83 10.90
CA ASN A 49 -5.87 -7.47 12.21
C ASN A 49 -6.74 -8.73 12.12
N ARG A 50 -7.83 -8.70 11.34
CA ARG A 50 -8.66 -9.90 11.10
C ARG A 50 -7.87 -11.00 10.40
N LEU A 51 -7.17 -10.68 9.31
CA LEU A 51 -6.39 -11.66 8.56
C LEU A 51 -5.26 -12.29 9.39
N VAL A 52 -4.52 -11.50 10.17
CA VAL A 52 -3.45 -11.99 11.05
C VAL A 52 -3.98 -13.00 12.07
N ASN A 53 -5.19 -12.76 12.60
CA ASN A 53 -5.81 -13.60 13.62
C ASN A 53 -6.43 -14.90 13.08
N ILE A 54 -6.74 -14.97 11.77
CA ILE A 54 -7.28 -16.19 11.15
C ILE A 54 -6.19 -17.24 10.92
N VAL A 55 -4.95 -16.82 10.67
CA VAL A 55 -3.84 -17.73 10.35
C VAL A 55 -3.38 -18.47 11.60
N GLU A 56 -3.18 -19.78 11.47
CA GLU A 56 -2.71 -20.68 12.53
C GLU A 56 -1.46 -20.14 13.25
N ALA A 57 -1.47 -20.24 14.58
CA ALA A 57 -0.34 -19.86 15.41
C ALA A 57 0.86 -20.76 15.08
N GLY A 58 1.97 -20.15 14.63
CA GLY A 58 3.21 -20.85 14.27
C GLY A 58 3.49 -20.93 12.77
N TYR A 59 2.54 -20.56 11.89
CA TYR A 59 2.84 -20.44 10.46
C TYR A 59 3.86 -19.32 10.21
N ASN A 60 4.97 -19.67 9.53
CA ASN A 60 6.10 -18.77 9.27
C ASN A 60 6.27 -18.39 7.79
N GLY A 61 5.22 -18.54 7.00
CA GLY A 61 5.23 -18.13 5.59
C GLY A 61 4.43 -16.87 5.33
N SER A 62 4.29 -16.56 4.04
CA SER A 62 3.32 -15.58 3.55
C SER A 62 2.06 -16.29 3.05
N VAL A 63 0.96 -15.55 3.06
CA VAL A 63 -0.37 -16.00 2.63
C VAL A 63 -0.85 -15.05 1.54
N TRP A 64 -1.29 -15.57 0.40
CA TRP A 64 -1.73 -14.72 -0.71
C TRP A 64 -2.93 -13.83 -0.34
N ILE A 65 -2.86 -12.58 -0.80
CA ILE A 65 -3.96 -11.63 -0.83
C ILE A 65 -4.23 -11.21 -2.28
N GLY A 66 -5.34 -10.52 -2.53
CA GLY A 66 -5.79 -10.15 -3.88
C GLY A 66 -4.97 -9.07 -4.57
N LEU A 67 -3.87 -8.58 -3.99
CA LEU A 67 -3.06 -7.53 -4.59
C LEU A 67 -2.05 -8.13 -5.59
N LYS A 68 -2.00 -7.55 -6.80
CA LYS A 68 -1.04 -7.93 -7.85
C LYS A 68 -0.61 -6.72 -8.67
N ARG A 69 0.41 -6.88 -9.51
CA ARG A 69 0.80 -5.84 -10.47
C ARG A 69 -0.32 -5.63 -11.49
N GLY A 70 -0.68 -4.37 -11.68
CA GLY A 70 -1.69 -3.90 -12.61
C GLY A 70 -1.10 -3.46 -13.95
N THR A 71 -2.00 -3.13 -14.87
CA THR A 71 -1.65 -2.56 -16.18
C THR A 71 -1.69 -1.04 -16.20
N GLN A 72 -2.20 -0.43 -15.12
CA GLN A 72 -2.28 1.01 -14.93
C GLN A 72 -1.55 1.37 -13.65
N ALA A 73 -0.93 2.55 -13.66
CA ALA A 73 -0.25 3.09 -12.50
C ALA A 73 -0.82 4.47 -12.16
N ARG A 74 -0.87 4.78 -10.87
CA ARG A 74 -1.43 6.04 -10.36
C ARG A 74 -0.57 6.56 -9.22
N TRP A 75 -0.43 7.88 -9.13
CA TRP A 75 0.28 8.49 -8.01
C TRP A 75 -0.53 8.36 -6.72
N VAL A 76 0.11 7.93 -5.64
CA VAL A 76 -0.52 7.73 -4.33
C VAL A 76 0.45 8.09 -3.20
N TRP A 77 -0.08 8.32 -2.01
CA TRP A 77 0.71 8.49 -0.81
C TRP A 77 1.14 7.17 -0.21
N SER A 78 2.37 7.10 0.30
CA SER A 78 2.99 5.90 0.85
C SER A 78 2.28 5.34 2.08
N ASN A 79 1.56 6.19 2.81
CA ASN A 79 0.73 5.81 3.95
C ASN A 79 -0.70 5.40 3.57
N GLY A 80 -1.06 5.43 2.28
CA GLY A 80 -2.38 5.08 1.76
C GLY A 80 -3.45 6.18 1.85
N ASP A 81 -3.05 7.42 2.16
CA ASP A 81 -3.95 8.59 2.14
C ASP A 81 -4.43 8.90 0.71
N ASP A 82 -5.67 9.39 0.58
CA ASP A 82 -6.35 9.69 -0.70
C ASP A 82 -6.50 11.21 -0.96
N THR A 83 -5.78 12.04 -0.22
CA THR A 83 -5.83 13.50 -0.39
C THR A 83 -5.12 14.02 -1.64
N LEU A 84 -4.55 13.16 -2.49
CA LEU A 84 -3.84 13.63 -3.70
C LEU A 84 -4.78 14.37 -4.67
N SER A 85 -6.07 14.03 -4.66
CA SER A 85 -7.10 14.76 -5.41
C SER A 85 -7.34 16.19 -4.89
N GLN A 86 -6.93 16.49 -3.65
CA GLN A 86 -7.16 17.76 -2.97
C GLN A 86 -5.95 18.70 -3.07
N TYR A 87 -4.73 18.15 -3.18
CA TYR A 87 -3.51 18.94 -3.27
C TYR A 87 -2.51 18.30 -4.24
N ILE A 88 -2.14 19.05 -5.27
CA ILE A 88 -1.15 18.65 -6.28
C ILE A 88 -0.27 19.85 -6.62
N ASN A 89 1.05 19.65 -6.70
CA ASN A 89 1.99 20.74 -6.92
C ASN A 89 3.20 20.33 -7.78
N TRP A 90 2.95 19.52 -8.81
CA TRP A 90 3.94 19.18 -9.84
C TRP A 90 4.49 20.44 -10.52
N SER A 91 5.77 20.44 -10.88
CA SER A 91 6.30 21.50 -11.74
C SER A 91 5.74 21.39 -13.15
N LYS A 92 5.95 22.43 -13.96
CA LYS A 92 5.60 22.39 -15.37
C LYS A 92 6.21 21.15 -16.04
N ASP A 93 5.42 20.48 -16.87
CA ASP A 93 5.82 19.29 -17.64
C ASP A 93 6.16 18.04 -16.78
N GLU A 94 5.66 17.98 -15.54
CA GLU A 94 5.72 16.83 -14.64
C GLU A 94 4.32 16.23 -14.39
N PRO A 95 4.22 14.95 -13.98
CA PRO A 95 5.30 13.97 -13.83
C PRO A 95 5.79 13.44 -15.19
N GLN A 96 7.10 13.19 -15.31
CA GLN A 96 7.69 12.57 -16.50
C GLN A 96 7.80 11.03 -16.38
N SER A 97 7.59 10.35 -17.50
CA SER A 97 7.90 8.92 -17.67
C SER A 97 9.38 8.74 -18.02
N PRO A 98 10.09 7.72 -17.51
CA PRO A 98 9.61 6.56 -16.75
C PRO A 98 9.80 6.69 -15.23
N TYR A 99 9.69 7.90 -14.66
CA TYR A 99 10.00 8.13 -13.26
C TYR A 99 8.81 7.85 -12.33
N GLU A 100 9.02 6.99 -11.34
CA GLU A 100 7.96 6.44 -10.48
C GLU A 100 7.97 6.98 -9.03
N CYS A 101 8.95 7.80 -8.66
CA CYS A 101 9.03 8.40 -7.33
C CYS A 101 9.05 9.91 -7.44
N ALA A 102 8.61 10.62 -6.42
CA ALA A 102 8.56 12.07 -6.46
C ALA A 102 9.48 12.71 -5.44
N LEU A 103 10.13 13.80 -5.84
CA LEU A 103 10.91 14.68 -5.00
C LEU A 103 10.12 15.96 -4.76
N THR A 104 10.21 16.51 -3.55
CA THR A 104 9.63 17.80 -3.19
C THR A 104 10.74 18.82 -2.94
N GLY A 105 10.68 19.95 -3.65
CA GLY A 105 11.52 21.12 -3.40
C GLY A 105 10.75 22.21 -2.66
N SER A 106 11.37 23.38 -2.48
CA SER A 106 10.73 24.52 -1.81
C SER A 106 9.53 25.10 -2.57
N VAL A 107 9.45 24.88 -3.89
CA VAL A 107 8.40 25.45 -4.74
C VAL A 107 7.47 24.40 -5.34
N HIS A 108 8.02 23.40 -6.03
CA HIS A 108 7.25 22.40 -6.78
C HIS A 108 7.82 20.98 -6.60
N TRP A 109 7.03 19.98 -6.96
CA TRP A 109 7.40 18.57 -7.02
C TRP A 109 7.93 18.18 -8.40
N ARG A 110 8.75 17.14 -8.45
CA ARG A 110 9.26 16.54 -9.69
C ARG A 110 9.26 15.02 -9.59
N SER A 111 8.98 14.31 -10.68
CA SER A 111 9.20 12.87 -10.68
C SER A 111 10.68 12.57 -10.93
N TYR A 112 11.17 11.48 -10.34
CA TYR A 112 12.55 11.04 -10.47
C TYR A 112 12.70 9.53 -10.31
N MET A 113 13.82 8.98 -10.79
CA MET A 113 14.13 7.55 -10.65
C MET A 113 14.18 7.17 -9.17
N CYS A 114 13.40 6.18 -8.75
CA CYS A 114 13.34 5.74 -7.35
C CYS A 114 14.69 5.28 -6.78
N SER A 115 15.60 4.82 -7.65
CA SER A 115 16.96 4.38 -7.29
C SER A 115 17.91 5.54 -6.98
N TYR A 116 17.55 6.77 -7.32
CA TYR A 116 18.39 7.94 -7.07
C TYR A 116 18.57 8.18 -5.57
N THR A 117 19.79 8.47 -5.16
CA THR A 117 20.12 8.75 -3.77
C THR A 117 19.83 10.21 -3.47
N SER A 118 18.89 10.48 -2.57
CA SER A 118 18.57 11.83 -2.10
C SER A 118 18.41 11.87 -0.58
N PHE A 119 18.43 13.07 0.00
CA PHE A 119 17.88 13.32 1.32
C PHE A 119 16.37 13.17 1.31
N PHE A 120 15.76 13.06 2.48
CA PHE A 120 14.35 12.71 2.57
C PHE A 120 13.67 13.33 3.79
N SER A 121 12.35 13.37 3.73
CA SER A 121 11.51 13.87 4.81
C SER A 121 10.62 12.76 5.34
N CYS A 122 10.67 12.54 6.64
CA CYS A 122 9.75 11.66 7.35
C CYS A 122 8.62 12.48 7.97
N TYR A 123 7.50 11.82 8.23
CA TYR A 123 6.45 12.33 9.09
C TYR A 123 6.35 11.50 10.36
N ASN A 124 6.11 12.18 11.46
CA ASN A 124 5.84 11.60 12.76
C ASN A 124 4.60 12.28 13.33
N GLU A 125 3.64 11.51 13.81
CA GLU A 125 2.38 12.06 14.35
C GLU A 125 2.58 12.99 15.56
N SER A 126 3.63 12.75 16.36
CA SER A 126 3.93 13.54 17.56
C SER A 126 4.79 14.77 17.27
N THR A 127 5.74 14.68 16.33
CA THR A 127 6.73 15.76 16.10
C THR A 127 6.62 16.44 14.73
N GLY A 128 5.71 15.99 13.86
CA GLY A 128 5.48 16.56 12.53
C GLY A 128 6.54 16.14 11.49
N TYR A 129 6.93 17.07 10.62
CA TYR A 129 7.86 16.85 9.52
C TYR A 129 9.31 16.86 9.99
N ILE A 130 10.08 15.87 9.54
CA ILE A 130 11.48 15.67 9.98
C ILE A 130 12.37 15.54 8.74
N ARG A 131 13.30 16.48 8.56
CA ARG A 131 14.36 16.37 7.54
C ARG A 131 15.41 15.37 7.97
N VAL A 132 15.74 14.43 7.09
CA VAL A 132 16.83 13.46 7.27
C VAL A 132 17.89 13.67 6.19
N THR A 133 19.10 14.02 6.62
CA THR A 133 20.25 14.33 5.75
C THR A 133 21.11 13.10 5.42
N LEU A 134 20.53 11.91 5.49
CA LEU A 134 21.16 10.68 5.03
C LEU A 134 20.79 10.45 3.56
N GLY A 135 21.76 10.24 2.69
CA GLY A 135 21.49 9.88 1.30
C GLY A 135 20.90 8.47 1.21
N LYS A 136 19.70 8.34 0.67
CA LYS A 136 19.00 7.06 0.44
C LYS A 136 18.22 7.07 -0.86
N ASN A 137 18.04 5.90 -1.47
CA ASN A 137 16.99 5.75 -2.50
C ASN A 137 15.59 5.81 -1.87
N TRP A 138 14.53 5.97 -2.67
CA TRP A 138 13.18 6.19 -2.13
C TRP A 138 12.72 5.06 -1.21
N THR A 139 12.94 3.80 -1.63
CA THR A 139 12.58 2.61 -0.85
C THR A 139 13.36 2.52 0.47
N GLU A 140 14.64 2.91 0.46
CA GLU A 140 15.47 2.99 1.67
C GLU A 140 15.07 4.12 2.60
N ALA A 141 14.71 5.28 2.05
CA ALA A 141 14.20 6.42 2.80
C ALA A 141 12.90 6.05 3.50
N GLN A 142 11.96 5.42 2.79
CA GLN A 142 10.72 4.91 3.37
C GLN A 142 10.97 3.89 4.48
N ARG A 143 11.90 2.96 4.26
CA ARG A 143 12.30 1.99 5.29
C ARG A 143 12.79 2.69 6.54
N TYR A 144 13.66 3.67 6.39
CA TYR A 144 14.15 4.47 7.51
C TYR A 144 12.99 5.15 8.25
N CYS A 145 12.11 5.86 7.53
CA CYS A 145 11.00 6.56 8.16
C CYS A 145 10.04 5.62 8.88
N ARG A 146 9.74 4.44 8.34
CA ARG A 146 8.89 3.44 9.02
C ARG A 146 9.57 2.74 10.19
N THR A 147 10.91 2.79 10.27
CA THR A 147 11.68 2.20 11.38
C THR A 147 11.77 3.16 12.55
N TYR A 148 12.00 4.45 12.28
CA TYR A 148 12.30 5.46 13.31
C TYR A 148 11.18 6.49 13.52
N HIS A 149 10.18 6.54 12.64
CA HIS A 149 9.07 7.49 12.62
C HIS A 149 7.77 6.79 12.15
N THR A 150 6.82 7.50 11.54
CA THR A 150 5.58 6.91 11.01
C THR A 150 5.76 6.40 9.57
N ASP A 151 6.07 7.29 8.63
CA ASP A 151 6.32 6.99 7.20
C ASP A 151 7.07 8.17 6.56
N LEU A 152 7.36 8.12 5.26
CA LEU A 152 7.71 9.31 4.49
C LEU A 152 6.60 10.37 4.61
N SER A 153 7.00 11.63 4.54
CA SER A 153 6.08 12.74 4.68
C SER A 153 5.08 12.84 3.53
N ILE A 154 3.82 13.15 3.83
CA ILE A 154 2.79 13.41 2.83
C ILE A 154 2.31 14.85 2.90
N ILE A 155 1.66 15.35 1.85
CA ILE A 155 1.16 16.71 1.78
C ILE A 155 -0.33 16.68 1.46
N ARG A 156 -1.17 16.92 2.47
CA ARG A 156 -2.64 16.85 2.30
C ARG A 156 -3.24 18.14 1.80
N ASN A 157 -2.60 19.27 2.08
CA ASN A 157 -3.12 20.61 1.82
C ASN A 157 -2.00 21.66 1.86
N ASN A 158 -2.36 22.93 1.71
CA ASN A 158 -1.42 24.05 1.75
C ASN A 158 -0.69 24.21 3.10
N GLU A 159 -1.31 23.84 4.21
CA GLU A 159 -0.70 23.95 5.54
C GLU A 159 0.42 22.92 5.71
N ASP A 160 0.18 21.68 5.30
CA ASP A 160 1.19 20.63 5.20
C ASP A 160 2.35 21.07 4.29
N ALA A 161 2.03 21.70 3.15
CA ALA A 161 3.03 22.20 2.21
C ALA A 161 3.89 23.31 2.83
N ASN A 162 3.29 24.24 3.59
CA ASN A 162 4.02 25.31 4.27
C ASN A 162 5.00 24.75 5.31
N ARG A 163 4.54 23.84 6.17
CA ARG A 163 5.38 23.19 7.20
C ARG A 163 6.53 22.40 6.58
N LEU A 164 6.27 21.70 5.47
CA LEU A 164 7.32 20.96 4.79
C LEU A 164 8.36 21.89 4.14
N ARG A 165 7.95 23.06 3.63
CA ARG A 165 8.90 24.05 3.07
C ARG A 165 9.86 24.59 4.13
N GLU A 166 9.44 24.72 5.37
CA GLU A 166 10.30 25.22 6.47
C GLU A 166 11.52 24.33 6.74
N ILE A 167 11.42 23.03 6.43
CA ILE A 167 12.52 22.09 6.63
C ILE A 167 13.38 21.88 5.37
N ILE A 168 12.95 22.38 4.20
CA ILE A 168 13.69 22.24 2.94
C ILE A 168 14.68 23.39 2.77
N VAL A 169 15.96 23.06 2.60
CA VAL A 169 17.02 24.05 2.35
C VAL A 169 17.20 24.21 0.84
N TYR A 170 16.88 25.39 0.29
CA TYR A 170 17.10 25.65 -1.14
C TYR A 170 18.59 25.53 -1.50
N PRO A 171 18.97 24.90 -2.63
CA PRO A 171 18.13 24.38 -3.72
C PRO A 171 17.82 22.88 -3.66
N GLU A 172 17.82 22.27 -2.47
CA GLU A 172 17.64 20.82 -2.31
C GLU A 172 16.22 20.34 -2.64
N TYR A 173 16.15 19.04 -2.93
CA TYR A 173 14.93 18.28 -3.14
C TYR A 173 14.96 17.05 -2.23
N LEU A 174 13.87 16.80 -1.52
CA LEU A 174 13.75 15.68 -0.58
C LEU A 174 12.83 14.60 -1.15
N TRP A 175 13.14 13.33 -0.90
CA TRP A 175 12.13 12.29 -1.03
C TRP A 175 11.00 12.53 -0.03
N PHE A 176 9.78 12.31 -0.49
CA PHE A 176 8.55 12.33 0.29
C PHE A 176 7.65 11.19 -0.18
N GLY A 177 6.50 10.99 0.47
CA GLY A 177 5.71 9.77 0.37
C GLY A 177 4.97 9.56 -0.96
N LEU A 178 5.12 10.46 -1.93
CA LEU A 178 4.43 10.34 -3.22
C LEU A 178 5.20 9.41 -4.17
N PHE A 179 4.53 8.35 -4.63
CA PHE A 179 5.07 7.38 -5.58
C PHE A 179 4.00 6.89 -6.56
N LEU A 180 4.43 6.35 -7.68
CA LEU A 180 3.57 5.79 -8.72
C LEU A 180 3.26 4.33 -8.37
N ASP A 181 2.04 4.10 -7.87
CA ASP A 181 1.52 2.79 -7.51
C ASP A 181 0.95 2.07 -8.73
N SER A 182 1.60 0.99 -9.13
CA SER A 182 1.17 0.08 -10.20
C SER A 182 0.50 -1.19 -9.68
N TRP A 183 0.08 -1.21 -8.40
CA TRP A 183 -0.59 -2.37 -7.79
C TRP A 183 -2.12 -2.23 -7.85
N GLU A 184 -2.81 -3.31 -8.22
CA GLU A 184 -4.27 -3.38 -8.29
C GLU A 184 -4.81 -4.56 -7.47
N TRP A 185 -6.00 -4.38 -6.91
CA TRP A 185 -6.76 -5.48 -6.31
C TRP A 185 -7.44 -6.31 -7.40
N SER A 186 -7.45 -7.62 -7.23
CA SER A 186 -8.00 -8.61 -8.15
C SER A 186 -9.48 -8.41 -8.44
N ASP A 187 -10.22 -7.96 -7.43
CA ASP A 187 -11.64 -7.62 -7.45
C ASP A 187 -11.92 -6.20 -7.97
N LYS A 188 -10.88 -5.47 -8.38
CA LYS A 188 -10.94 -4.06 -8.84
C LYS A 188 -11.38 -3.06 -7.77
N TRP A 189 -11.22 -3.39 -6.49
CA TRP A 189 -11.43 -2.44 -5.42
C TRP A 189 -10.48 -1.23 -5.55
N ASN A 190 -11.04 -0.04 -5.36
CA ASN A 190 -10.37 1.20 -5.74
C ASN A 190 -9.53 1.85 -4.61
N ARG A 191 -9.69 1.42 -3.35
CA ARG A 191 -9.02 2.05 -2.20
C ARG A 191 -7.50 1.84 -2.19
N PHE A 192 -6.81 2.85 -1.66
CA PHE A 192 -5.37 3.07 -1.76
C PHE A 192 -4.56 2.52 -0.58
N PHE A 193 -5.20 1.79 0.34
CA PHE A 193 -4.51 1.23 1.49
C PHE A 193 -3.38 0.30 1.05
N ARG A 194 -2.18 0.55 1.57
CA ARG A 194 -0.98 -0.25 1.34
C ARG A 194 -0.29 -0.51 2.67
N TYR A 195 -0.07 -1.78 3.00
CA TYR A 195 0.60 -2.17 4.24
C TYR A 195 1.89 -2.94 3.97
N TRP A 196 2.70 -2.42 3.05
CA TRP A 196 3.98 -3.01 2.67
C TRP A 196 4.94 -3.15 3.86
N ALA A 197 5.68 -4.25 3.87
CA ALA A 197 6.84 -4.45 4.72
C ALA A 197 7.93 -3.42 4.41
N ALA A 198 8.87 -3.28 5.34
CA ALA A 198 9.98 -2.37 5.20
C ALA A 198 10.81 -2.73 3.95
N GLY A 199 10.95 -1.79 3.00
CA GLY A 199 11.64 -2.02 1.73
C GLY A 199 10.81 -2.69 0.63
N GLN A 200 9.50 -2.82 0.82
CA GLN A 200 8.56 -3.29 -0.20
C GLN A 200 7.63 -2.15 -0.65
N PRO A 201 7.15 -2.16 -1.91
CA PRO A 201 7.53 -3.09 -2.97
C PRO A 201 8.99 -2.88 -3.42
N SER A 202 9.77 -3.97 -3.55
CA SER A 202 11.05 -3.96 -4.24
C SER A 202 10.91 -3.52 -5.71
N GLN A 203 11.83 -2.66 -6.13
CA GLN A 203 11.98 -2.20 -7.52
C GLN A 203 12.94 -3.07 -8.34
N SER A 204 13.49 -4.15 -7.77
CA SER A 204 14.36 -5.07 -8.52
C SER A 204 13.56 -5.88 -9.54
N SER A 205 14.13 -6.05 -10.74
CA SER A 205 13.63 -6.99 -11.74
C SER A 205 13.52 -8.40 -11.15
N GLY A 206 12.39 -9.07 -11.36
CA GLY A 206 12.17 -10.44 -10.88
C GLY A 206 11.67 -10.55 -9.43
N SER A 207 11.31 -9.44 -8.77
CA SER A 207 10.70 -9.47 -7.42
C SER A 207 9.33 -10.14 -7.36
N GLY A 208 8.72 -10.36 -8.54
CA GLY A 208 7.41 -10.97 -8.70
C GLY A 208 6.27 -9.96 -8.66
N ASP A 209 5.14 -10.37 -9.21
CA ASP A 209 3.99 -9.48 -9.50
C ASP A 209 2.78 -9.78 -8.61
N CYS A 210 2.95 -10.62 -7.59
CA CYS A 210 1.89 -11.06 -6.70
C CYS A 210 2.28 -10.83 -5.24
N VAL A 211 1.28 -10.61 -4.38
CA VAL A 211 1.52 -10.09 -3.03
C VAL A 211 1.02 -11.04 -1.96
N GLY A 212 1.90 -11.34 -1.00
CA GLY A 212 1.57 -12.13 0.18
C GLY A 212 1.64 -11.29 1.45
N MET A 213 0.76 -11.60 2.40
CA MET A 213 0.73 -11.07 3.75
C MET A 213 1.53 -12.00 4.70
N SER A 214 2.42 -11.44 5.52
CA SER A 214 3.17 -12.22 6.52
C SER A 214 2.58 -12.04 7.91
N ARG A 215 2.13 -13.14 8.54
CA ARG A 215 1.66 -13.14 9.93
C ARG A 215 2.75 -12.70 10.91
N ASN A 216 3.97 -13.20 10.72
CA ASN A 216 5.09 -12.95 11.63
C ASN A 216 5.69 -11.54 11.49
N ASN A 217 5.34 -10.84 10.42
CA ASN A 217 5.62 -9.42 10.25
C ASN A 217 4.35 -8.57 10.48
N SER A 218 3.52 -8.96 11.46
CA SER A 218 2.31 -8.23 11.87
C SER A 218 1.35 -7.90 10.72
N GLY A 219 1.24 -8.79 9.72
CA GLY A 219 0.36 -8.61 8.57
C GLY A 219 0.95 -7.73 7.45
N LYS A 220 2.25 -7.40 7.50
CA LYS A 220 2.92 -6.63 6.44
C LYS A 220 3.05 -7.43 5.14
N TRP A 221 3.07 -6.70 4.02
CA TRP A 221 3.02 -7.29 2.68
C TRP A 221 4.37 -7.32 1.98
N ALA A 222 4.60 -8.32 1.14
CA ALA A 222 5.78 -8.39 0.27
C ALA A 222 5.41 -8.99 -1.11
N GLN A 223 6.23 -8.67 -2.11
CA GLN A 223 6.12 -9.24 -3.44
C GLN A 223 6.75 -10.62 -3.53
N TYR A 224 6.16 -11.46 -4.38
CA TYR A 224 6.60 -12.81 -4.67
C TYR A 224 6.28 -13.16 -6.13
N SER A 225 7.02 -14.13 -6.68
CA SER A 225 6.62 -14.78 -7.94
C SER A 225 5.20 -15.33 -7.83
N CYS A 226 4.36 -15.05 -8.83
CA CYS A 226 2.97 -15.50 -8.84
C CYS A 226 2.83 -17.04 -8.87
N ASP A 227 3.86 -17.75 -9.32
CA ASP A 227 3.89 -19.22 -9.39
C ASP A 227 4.22 -19.87 -8.05
N LEU A 228 4.62 -19.09 -7.05
CA LEU A 228 4.96 -19.62 -5.73
C LEU A 228 3.72 -20.23 -5.06
N GLN A 229 3.89 -21.44 -4.54
CA GLN A 229 2.80 -22.19 -3.93
C GLN A 229 2.63 -21.77 -2.46
N GLN A 230 1.58 -21.00 -2.16
CA GLN A 230 1.30 -20.49 -0.81
C GLN A 230 -0.16 -20.73 -0.41
N PRO A 231 -0.45 -20.84 0.91
CA PRO A 231 -1.79 -20.63 1.45
C PRO A 231 -2.35 -19.28 1.02
N PHE A 232 -3.66 -19.12 1.07
CA PHE A 232 -4.30 -17.90 0.56
C PHE A 232 -5.56 -17.54 1.34
N PHE A 233 -5.94 -16.27 1.27
CA PHE A 233 -7.19 -15.79 1.83
C PHE A 233 -8.21 -15.52 0.73
N CYS A 234 -9.43 -16.04 0.88
CA CYS A 234 -10.58 -15.58 0.12
C CYS A 234 -11.40 -14.58 0.95
N TYR A 235 -12.23 -13.78 0.29
CA TYR A 235 -13.27 -12.99 0.97
C TYR A 235 -14.65 -13.17 0.34
N GLY A 236 -15.67 -12.86 1.13
CA GLY A 236 -17.07 -12.92 0.73
C GLY A 236 -17.81 -14.13 1.29
N GLY A 237 -19.10 -14.22 0.98
CA GLY A 237 -19.91 -15.38 1.34
C GLY A 237 -19.56 -16.60 0.51
N GLU A 238 -19.69 -17.80 1.08
CA GLU A 238 -19.56 -19.05 0.35
C GLU A 238 -20.68 -19.20 -0.69
N SER A 239 -20.33 -19.59 -1.92
CA SER A 239 -21.29 -19.88 -2.97
C SER A 239 -22.11 -21.13 -2.62
N PRO A 240 -23.45 -21.05 -2.54
CA PRO A 240 -24.29 -22.19 -2.19
C PRO A 240 -24.22 -23.36 -3.19
N GLN A 241 -23.58 -23.19 -4.35
CA GLN A 241 -23.57 -24.18 -5.42
C GLN A 241 -22.59 -25.35 -5.20
N LEU A 242 -21.82 -25.35 -4.11
CA LEU A 242 -20.82 -26.39 -3.79
C LEU A 242 -21.28 -27.42 -2.74
N PHE A 243 -22.52 -27.31 -2.26
CA PHE A 243 -23.17 -28.31 -1.40
C PHE A 243 -23.92 -29.39 -2.20
N LYS A 244 -23.29 -29.94 -3.23
CA LYS A 244 -23.81 -31.11 -3.96
C LYS A 244 -22.94 -32.33 -3.72
#